data_AF-A0A7C3BPT2-F1
#
_entry.id   AF-A0A7C3BPT2-F1
#
_cell.length_a   1.000
_cell.length_b   1.000
_cell.length_c   1.000
_cell.angle_alpha   90.00
_cell.angle_beta   90.00
_cell.angle_gamma   90.00
#
_symmetry.space_group_name_H-M   'P 1'
#
loop_
_entity.id
_entity.type
_entity.pdbx_description
1 polymer ?
#
loop_
_entity_poly.entity_id
_entity_poly.type
_entity_poly.pdbx_seq_one_letter_code
_entity_poly.pdbx_strand_id
1 'polypeptide(L)'
;MAQKKRPKARRRERKSVPVGRAYIQSTFNNTIVTLTDPEGNVIAWGSSGTAGFKGSRKGTPYAAQMAAREAVRKAMMHGLRQVEVYVKGP
;
A
#
# COMPACT_ATOMS: atom_id res chain seq x y z
N MET A 1 35.25 21.30 -3.14
CA MET A 1 33.94 20.80 -3.63
C MET A 1 33.03 20.55 -2.43
N ALA A 2 32.02 21.40 -2.22
CA ALA A 2 31.11 21.29 -1.07
C ALA A 2 30.07 20.18 -1.30
N GLN A 3 30.06 19.16 -0.43
CA GLN A 3 29.06 18.09 -0.47
C GLN A 3 27.69 18.63 -0.08
N LYS A 4 26.76 18.64 -1.03
CA LYS A 4 25.36 19.02 -0.85
C LYS A 4 24.66 17.98 0.04
N LYS A 5 24.49 18.27 1.34
CA LYS A 5 23.73 17.45 2.30
C LYS A 5 22.29 17.27 1.78
N ARG A 6 21.91 16.04 1.43
CA ARG A 6 20.53 15.68 1.06
C ARG A 6 19.59 15.99 2.25
N PRO A 7 18.47 16.70 2.05
CA PRO A 7 17.55 16.99 3.14
C PRO A 7 16.98 15.67 3.69
N LYS A 8 17.17 15.42 4.99
CA LYS A 8 16.55 14.29 5.68
C LYS A 8 15.03 14.43 5.52
N ALA A 9 14.41 13.47 4.85
CA ALA A 9 12.96 13.40 4.73
C ALA A 9 12.34 13.50 6.13
N ARG A 10 11.48 14.50 6.35
CA ARG A 10 10.74 14.67 7.60
C ARG A 10 10.06 13.35 7.91
N ARG A 11 10.43 12.75 9.05
CA ARG A 11 9.83 11.52 9.55
C ARG A 11 8.39 11.88 9.89
N ARG A 12 7.48 11.61 8.95
CA ARG A 12 6.04 11.86 9.08
C ARG A 12 5.61 11.26 10.42
N GLU A 13 5.05 12.10 11.29
CA GLU A 13 4.59 11.68 12.61
C GLU A 13 3.79 10.39 12.49
N ARG A 14 4.14 9.40 13.32
CA ARG A 14 3.41 8.15 13.41
C ARG A 14 2.07 8.45 14.10
N LYS A 15 1.14 9.06 13.36
CA LYS A 15 -0.26 9.10 13.75
C LYS A 15 -0.73 7.65 13.74
N SER A 16 -1.05 7.14 14.92
CA SER A 16 -1.68 5.83 15.06
C SER A 16 -3.12 6.00 14.61
N VAL A 17 -3.43 5.57 13.38
CA VAL A 17 -4.78 5.69 12.83
C VAL A 17 -5.50 4.35 12.97
N PRO A 18 -6.45 4.22 13.91
CA PRO A 18 -7.06 2.93 14.22
C PRO A 18 -8.03 2.43 13.15
N VAL A 19 -8.70 3.34 12.45
CA VAL A 19 -9.71 3.07 11.41
C VAL A 19 -9.27 3.71 10.12
N GLY A 20 -9.31 3.00 8.99
CA GLY A 20 -8.98 3.54 7.68
C GLY A 20 -9.78 2.91 6.54
N ARG A 21 -9.33 3.15 5.31
CA ARG A 21 -9.95 2.62 4.09
C ARG A 21 -8.92 1.90 3.24
N ALA A 22 -9.31 0.76 2.69
CA ALA A 22 -8.53 -0.08 1.80
C ALA A 22 -9.09 0.01 0.38
N TYR A 23 -8.37 0.65 -0.53
CA TYR A 23 -8.70 0.72 -1.94
C TYR A 23 -7.96 -0.38 -2.70
N ILE A 24 -8.73 -1.28 -3.32
CA ILE A 24 -8.23 -2.37 -4.14
C ILE A 24 -8.56 -2.06 -5.59
N GLN A 25 -7.54 -1.73 -6.38
CA GLN A 25 -7.67 -1.58 -7.82
C GLN A 25 -7.24 -2.89 -8.49
N SER A 26 -8.21 -3.65 -8.96
CA SER A 26 -8.00 -4.88 -9.71
C SER A 26 -8.05 -4.57 -11.20
N THR A 27 -7.07 -5.03 -11.96
CA THR A 27 -7.06 -4.98 -13.43
C THR A 27 -6.62 -6.36 -13.94
N PHE A 28 -6.88 -6.68 -15.21
CA PHE A 28 -6.46 -7.97 -15.78
C PHE A 28 -4.96 -8.29 -15.62
N ASN A 29 -4.13 -7.25 -15.51
CA ASN A 29 -2.67 -7.40 -15.54
C ASN A 29 -2.00 -7.11 -14.19
N ASN A 30 -2.72 -6.57 -13.20
CA ASN A 30 -2.16 -6.13 -11.93
C ASN A 30 -3.23 -5.88 -10.86
N THR A 31 -2.85 -6.05 -9.60
CA THR A 31 -3.65 -5.61 -8.46
C THR A 31 -2.84 -4.62 -7.64
N ILE A 32 -3.45 -3.48 -7.33
CA ILE A 32 -2.86 -2.43 -6.49
C ILE A 32 -3.73 -2.29 -5.25
N VAL A 33 -3.11 -2.34 -4.08
CA VAL A 33 -3.77 -2.19 -2.79
C VAL A 33 -3.22 -0.95 -2.10
N THR A 34 -4.10 -0.02 -1.79
CA THR A 34 -3.75 1.24 -1.14
C THR A 34 -4.54 1.36 0.16
N LEU A 35 -3.83 1.54 1.27
CA LEU A 35 -4.39 1.73 2.60
C LEU A 35 -4.25 3.19 3.00
N THR A 36 -5.36 3.76 3.43
CA THR A 36 -5.51 5.19 3.69
C THR A 36 -6.19 5.43 5.02
N ASP A 37 -5.97 6.62 5.57
CA ASP A 37 -6.76 7.17 6.67
C ASP A 37 -8.18 7.50 6.17
N PRO A 38 -9.15 7.74 7.07
CA PRO A 38 -10.50 8.16 6.69
C PRO A 38 -10.53 9.48 5.90
N GLU A 39 -9.53 10.34 6.11
CA GLU A 39 -9.30 11.59 5.38
C GLU A 39 -8.68 11.38 3.98
N GLY A 40 -8.35 10.14 3.59
CA GLY A 40 -7.76 9.81 2.29
C GLY A 40 -6.24 9.91 2.22
N ASN A 41 -5.56 10.15 3.35
CA ASN A 41 -4.10 10.15 3.41
C ASN A 41 -3.54 8.73 3.28
N VAL A 42 -2.63 8.50 2.33
CA VAL A 42 -2.02 7.18 2.13
C VAL A 42 -1.04 6.85 3.26
N ILE A 43 -1.31 5.74 3.94
CA ILE A 43 -0.47 5.17 5.01
C ILE A 43 0.53 4.19 4.39
N ALA A 44 0.00 3.26 3.60
CA ALA A 44 0.78 2.19 2.98
C ALA A 44 0.13 1.79 1.65
N TRP A 45 0.96 1.33 0.72
CA TRP A 45 0.48 0.79 -0.54
C TRP A 45 1.38 -0.36 -0.98
N GLY A 46 0.83 -1.20 -1.84
CA GLY A 46 1.53 -2.33 -2.45
C GLY A 46 0.86 -2.72 -3.75
N SER A 47 1.60 -3.41 -4.60
CA SER A 47 1.07 -3.98 -5.84
C SER A 47 1.69 -5.34 -6.08
N SER A 48 1.11 -6.12 -7.01
CA SER A 48 1.71 -7.38 -7.44
C SER A 48 3.15 -7.19 -7.92
N GLY A 49 3.47 -6.05 -8.54
CA GLY A 49 4.84 -5.70 -8.93
C GLY A 49 5.77 -5.45 -7.75
N THR A 50 5.29 -4.73 -6.72
CA THR A 50 6.05 -4.44 -5.49
C THR A 50 6.37 -5.72 -4.72
N ALA A 51 5.48 -6.72 -4.77
CA ALA A 51 5.67 -8.04 -4.16
C ALA A 51 6.64 -8.96 -4.96
N GLY A 52 7.27 -8.45 -6.03
CA GLY A 52 8.31 -9.16 -6.78
C GLY A 52 7.80 -9.97 -7.98
N PHE A 53 6.49 -9.95 -8.27
CA PHE A 53 5.95 -10.62 -9.45
C PHE A 53 6.23 -9.80 -10.71
N LYS A 54 6.67 -10.48 -11.78
CA LYS A 54 7.00 -9.87 -13.08
C LYS A 54 6.16 -10.48 -14.21
N GLY A 55 6.00 -9.73 -15.30
CA GLY A 55 5.28 -10.18 -16.49
C GLY A 55 3.82 -10.56 -16.22
N SER A 56 3.36 -11.62 -16.87
CA SER A 56 1.98 -12.16 -16.75
C SER A 56 1.64 -12.66 -15.34
N ARG A 57 2.64 -12.99 -14.51
CA ARG A 57 2.42 -13.47 -13.13
C ARG A 57 1.80 -12.40 -12.22
N LYS A 58 1.87 -11.11 -12.59
CA LYS A 58 1.29 -9.99 -11.82
C LYS A 58 -0.23 -9.99 -11.75
N GLY A 59 -0.92 -10.53 -12.76
CA GLY A 59 -2.38 -10.61 -12.79
C GLY A 59 -2.95 -11.83 -12.06
N THR A 60 -2.10 -12.69 -11.51
CA THR A 60 -2.57 -13.91 -10.82
C THR A 60 -3.18 -13.59 -9.45
N PRO A 61 -4.19 -14.35 -9.00
CA PRO A 61 -4.80 -14.15 -7.69
C PRO A 61 -3.79 -14.33 -6.54
N TYR A 62 -2.77 -15.18 -6.73
CA TYR A 62 -1.70 -15.35 -5.75
C TYR A 62 -0.86 -14.08 -5.59
N ALA A 63 -0.53 -13.40 -6.69
CA ALA A 63 0.21 -12.15 -6.63
C ALA A 63 -0.60 -11.04 -5.93
N ALA A 64 -1.92 -10.99 -6.17
CA ALA A 64 -2.83 -10.07 -5.50
C ALA A 64 -2.87 -10.32 -3.98
N GLN A 65 -2.96 -11.59 -3.55
CA GLN A 65 -2.94 -11.96 -2.13
C GLN A 65 -1.63 -11.53 -1.45
N MET A 66 -0.50 -11.75 -2.12
CA MET A 66 0.80 -11.36 -1.60
C MET A 66 0.96 -9.85 -1.49
N ALA A 67 0.51 -9.11 -2.50
CA ALA A 67 0.50 -7.64 -2.49
C ALA A 67 -0.36 -7.08 -1.34
N ALA A 68 -1.56 -7.64 -1.14
CA ALA A 68 -2.45 -7.25 -0.04
C ALA A 68 -1.81 -7.52 1.33
N ARG A 69 -1.22 -8.71 1.51
CA ARG A 69 -0.56 -9.09 2.77
C ARG A 69 0.60 -8.14 3.11
N GLU A 70 1.41 -7.77 2.12
CA GLU A 70 2.52 -6.86 2.35
C GLU A 70 2.06 -5.42 2.67
N ALA A 71 1.05 -4.93 1.94
CA ALA A 71 0.45 -3.62 2.22
C ALA A 71 -0.15 -3.56 3.63
N VAL A 72 -0.90 -4.59 4.03
CA VAL A 72 -1.51 -4.68 5.37
C VAL A 72 -0.45 -4.75 6.47
N ARG A 73 0.63 -5.54 6.30
CA ARG A 73 1.73 -5.58 7.27
C ARG A 73 2.35 -4.20 7.49
N LYS A 74 2.54 -3.42 6.41
CA LYS A 74 3.05 -2.05 6.51
C LYS A 74 2.07 -1.15 7.27
N ALA A 75 0.79 -1.22 6.93
CA ALA A 75 -0.27 -0.48 7.61
C ALA A 75 -0.43 -0.82 9.09
N MET A 76 -0.34 -2.09 9.50
CA MET A 76 -0.43 -2.51 10.89
C MET A 76 0.67 -1.89 11.76
N MET A 77 1.88 -1.70 11.22
CA MET A 77 2.95 -0.97 11.92
C MET A 77 2.61 0.51 12.17
N HIS A 78 1.65 1.07 11.44
CA HIS A 78 1.13 2.43 11.60
C HIS A 78 -0.14 2.50 12.48
N GLY A 79 -0.55 1.38 13.10
CA GLY A 79 -1.65 1.36 14.06
C GLY A 79 -3.04 1.09 13.46
N LEU A 80 -3.12 0.74 12.16
CA LEU A 80 -4.37 0.33 11.52
C LEU A 80 -4.90 -0.97 12.13
N ARG A 81 -6.15 -0.94 12.60
CA ARG A 81 -6.86 -2.10 13.15
C ARG A 81 -8.10 -2.47 12.35
N GLN A 82 -8.86 -1.47 11.93
CA GLN A 82 -10.09 -1.65 11.17
C GLN A 82 -10.00 -0.93 9.84
N VAL A 83 -10.51 -1.55 8.78
CA VAL A 83 -10.53 -0.96 7.43
C VAL A 83 -11.85 -1.22 6.73
N GLU A 84 -12.34 -0.22 6.03
CA GLU A 84 -13.42 -0.37 5.05
C GLU A 84 -12.82 -0.70 3.68
N VAL A 85 -13.32 -1.72 3.01
CA VAL A 85 -12.75 -2.20 1.75
C VAL A 85 -13.56 -1.68 0.57
N TYR A 86 -12.86 -1.01 -0.35
CA TYR A 86 -13.40 -0.50 -1.60
C TYR A 86 -12.70 -1.19 -2.76
N VAL A 87 -13.46 -1.97 -3.54
CA VAL A 87 -12.93 -2.69 -4.70
C VAL A 87 -13.35 -1.98 -5.97
N LYS A 88 -12.40 -1.74 -6.87
CA LYS A 88 -12.63 -1.24 -8.22
C LYS A 88 -11.91 -2.16 -9.20
N GLY A 89 -12.67 -2.75 -10.12
CA GLY A 89 -12.11 -3.57 -11.18
C GLY A 89 -12.97 -3.57 -12.44
N PRO A 90 -12.43 -4.10 -13.56
CA PRO A 90 -13.18 -4.35 -14.78
C PRO A 90 -14.17 -5.51 -14.62
#